data_AF-A0A099VJ29-F1
#
_entry.id   AF-A0A099VJ29-F1
#
_cell.length_a   1.000
_cell.length_b   1.000
_cell.length_c   1.000
_cell.angle_alpha   90.00
_cell.angle_beta   90.00
_cell.angle_gamma   90.00
#
_symmetry.space_group_name_H-M   'P 1'
#
loop_
_entity.id
_entity.type
_entity.pdbx_description
1 polymer ?
#
loop_
_entity_poly.entity_id
_entity_poly.type
_entity_poly.pdbx_seq_one_letter_code
_entity_poly.pdbx_strand_id
1 'polypeptide(L)'
;MVKANANTKQETWLLLDEFLKLSGLEKEKVAELIKDKTIKSKQENGRIYVEASTGTSALIKKVENRLVSLDMNGNALDPVFVEKTIATILGLHEKVLSSKDETIAAFKSENSFLKEALVSMQEIYDDDKKTIEILRQQLQKTQEEVEFVKRKYKLMWGKVSNSTT
;
A
#
# COMPACT_ATOMS: atom_id res chain seq x y z
N MET A 1 -10.28 -23.31 -9.87
CA MET A 1 -10.95 -22.17 -10.54
C MET A 1 -10.50 -20.89 -9.86
N VAL A 2 -9.49 -20.24 -10.41
CA VAL A 2 -8.96 -18.95 -9.93
C VAL A 2 -9.92 -17.87 -10.45
N LYS A 3 -10.69 -17.24 -9.55
CA LYS A 3 -11.53 -16.10 -9.93
C LYS A 3 -10.61 -14.94 -10.29
N ALA A 4 -10.84 -14.40 -11.48
CA ALA A 4 -10.17 -13.24 -12.04
C ALA A 4 -10.18 -12.07 -11.04
N ASN A 5 -8.99 -11.55 -10.72
CA ASN A 5 -8.89 -10.22 -10.12
C ASN A 5 -9.32 -9.23 -11.19
N ALA A 6 -10.56 -8.74 -11.06
CA ALA A 6 -11.05 -7.60 -11.79
C ALA A 6 -10.07 -6.45 -11.57
N ASN A 7 -9.54 -5.93 -12.69
CA ASN A 7 -8.71 -4.74 -12.77
C ASN A 7 -9.49 -3.56 -12.17
N THR A 8 -9.34 -3.34 -10.87
CA THR A 8 -9.95 -2.22 -10.16
C THR A 8 -9.17 -0.97 -10.59
N LYS A 9 -9.71 -0.24 -11.57
CA LYS A 9 -9.31 1.15 -11.82
C LYS A 9 -9.34 1.86 -10.47
N GLN A 10 -8.19 2.25 -9.94
CA GLN A 10 -8.11 3.12 -8.77
C GLN A 10 -8.72 4.47 -9.15
N GLU A 11 -10.01 4.64 -8.84
CA GLU A 11 -10.72 5.90 -8.98
C GLU A 11 -10.12 6.87 -7.95
N THR A 12 -9.13 7.65 -8.38
CA THR A 12 -8.43 8.63 -7.52
C THR A 12 -9.25 9.91 -7.53
N TRP A 13 -9.83 10.27 -6.38
CA TRP A 13 -10.66 11.47 -6.23
C TRP A 13 -9.82 12.63 -5.71
N LEU A 14 -9.83 13.75 -6.43
CA LEU A 14 -9.12 14.98 -6.07
C LEU A 14 -10.12 16.09 -5.76
N LEU A 15 -9.76 17.01 -4.87
CA LEU A 15 -10.55 18.22 -4.66
C LEU A 15 -10.55 19.07 -5.93
N LEU A 16 -11.67 19.74 -6.24
CA LEU A 16 -11.77 20.60 -7.42
C LEU A 16 -10.64 21.65 -7.48
N ASP A 17 -10.29 22.26 -6.35
CA ASP A 17 -9.22 23.27 -6.30
C ASP A 17 -7.83 22.69 -6.55
N GLU A 18 -7.57 21.46 -6.08
CA GLU A 18 -6.33 20.74 -6.36
C GLU A 18 -6.27 20.29 -7.81
N PHE A 19 -7.40 19.87 -8.37
CA PHE A 19 -7.53 19.55 -9.78
C PHE A 19 -7.30 20.77 -10.67
N LEU A 20 -7.82 21.95 -10.29
CA LEU A 20 -7.57 23.20 -11.02
C LEU A 20 -6.09 23.59 -11.00
N LYS A 21 -5.42 23.45 -9.85
CA LYS A 21 -3.97 23.71 -9.74
C LYS A 21 -3.13 22.74 -10.58
N LEU A 22 -3.50 21.46 -10.61
CA LEU A 22 -2.77 20.43 -11.36
C LEU A 22 -3.07 20.47 -12.87
N SER A 23 -4.30 20.81 -13.26
CA SER A 23 -4.72 20.86 -14.67
C SER A 23 -4.44 22.21 -15.35
N GLY A 24 -4.27 23.28 -14.57
CA GLY A 24 -4.13 24.64 -15.09
C GLY A 24 -5.38 25.13 -15.83
N LEU A 25 -6.53 24.48 -15.63
CA LEU A 25 -7.80 24.83 -16.27
C LEU A 25 -8.54 25.90 -15.45
N GLU A 26 -9.26 26.76 -16.15
CA GLU A 26 -10.19 27.70 -15.52
C GLU A 26 -11.39 26.96 -14.93
N LYS A 27 -11.85 27.43 -13.77
CA LYS A 27 -12.97 26.85 -13.01
C LYS A 27 -14.25 26.70 -13.85
N GLU A 28 -14.48 27.64 -14.76
CA GLU A 28 -15.62 27.65 -15.68
C GLU A 28 -15.59 26.47 -16.66
N LYS A 29 -14.43 26.18 -17.26
CA LYS A 29 -14.25 25.05 -18.18
C LYS A 29 -14.35 23.70 -17.47
N VAL A 30 -13.88 23.62 -16.22
CA VAL A 30 -14.05 22.39 -15.44
C VAL A 30 -15.52 22.16 -15.07
N ALA A 31 -16.28 23.24 -14.79
CA ALA A 31 -17.72 23.15 -14.58
C ALA A 31 -18.47 22.70 -15.84
N GLU A 32 -18.06 23.17 -17.03
CA GLU A 32 -18.58 22.70 -18.32
C GLU A 32 -18.26 21.21 -18.55
N LEU A 33 -17.02 20.78 -18.29
CA LEU A 33 -16.62 19.38 -18.46
C LEU A 33 -17.32 18.41 -17.49
N ILE A 34 -17.70 18.91 -16.31
CA ILE A 34 -18.57 18.20 -15.37
C ILE A 34 -20.00 18.12 -15.93
N LYS A 35 -20.52 19.21 -16.48
CA LYS A 35 -21.86 19.29 -17.07
C LYS A 35 -22.00 18.39 -18.31
N ASP A 36 -20.94 18.31 -19.11
CA ASP A 36 -20.83 17.46 -20.29
C ASP A 36 -20.58 15.98 -19.94
N LYS A 37 -20.56 15.61 -18.66
CA LYS A 37 -20.30 14.26 -18.12
C LYS A 37 -18.97 13.64 -18.56
N THR A 38 -18.05 14.46 -19.08
CA THR A 38 -16.73 13.99 -19.53
C THR A 38 -15.84 13.67 -18.32
N ILE A 39 -16.08 14.33 -17.19
CA ILE A 39 -15.37 14.10 -15.94
C ILE A 39 -16.38 13.70 -14.86
N LYS A 40 -16.16 12.54 -14.23
CA LYS A 40 -16.96 12.13 -13.07
C LYS A 40 -16.67 13.05 -11.90
N SER A 41 -17.73 13.67 -11.37
CA SER A 41 -17.66 14.45 -10.14
C SER A 41 -18.57 13.85 -9.07
N LYS A 42 -18.13 13.96 -7.82
CA LYS A 42 -18.90 13.58 -6.63
C LYS A 42 -18.98 14.80 -5.71
N GLN A 43 -20.17 15.12 -5.23
CA GLN A 43 -20.37 16.16 -4.23
C GLN A 43 -20.60 15.51 -2.87
N GLU A 44 -19.72 15.79 -1.92
CA GLU A 44 -19.80 15.24 -0.57
C GLU A 44 -19.45 16.37 0.42
N ASN A 45 -20.33 16.60 1.41
CA ASN A 45 -20.18 17.66 2.42
C ASN A 45 -19.92 19.08 1.87
N GLY A 46 -20.64 19.47 0.81
CA GLY A 46 -20.52 20.81 0.22
C GLY A 46 -19.22 21.06 -0.58
N ARG A 47 -18.38 20.04 -0.76
CA ARG A 47 -17.14 20.11 -1.57
C ARG A 47 -17.26 19.20 -2.79
N ILE A 48 -16.71 19.66 -3.91
CA ILE A 48 -16.75 18.96 -5.20
C ILE A 48 -15.44 18.21 -5.39
N TYR A 49 -15.55 16.90 -5.61
CA TYR A 49 -14.44 15.99 -5.90
C TYR A 49 -14.49 15.55 -7.36
N VAL A 50 -13.33 15.41 -7.97
CA VAL A 50 -13.13 15.14 -9.40
C VAL A 50 -12.22 13.93 -9.55
N GLU A 51 -12.59 12.98 -10.41
CA GLU A 51 -11.79 11.79 -10.65
C GLU A 51 -10.55 12.08 -11.53
N ALA A 52 -9.35 11.91 -10.97
CA ALA A 52 -8.05 12.24 -11.58
C ALA A 52 -7.73 11.43 -12.84
N SER A 53 -8.07 10.14 -12.85
CA SER A 53 -7.90 9.21 -13.98
C SER A 53 -8.61 9.72 -15.23
N THR A 54 -9.85 10.19 -15.05
CA THR A 54 -10.66 10.76 -16.13
C THR A 54 -10.15 12.15 -16.53
N GLY A 55 -9.64 12.94 -15.59
CA GLY A 55 -9.03 14.24 -15.85
C GLY A 55 -7.81 14.20 -16.79
N THR A 56 -6.90 13.25 -16.58
CA THR A 56 -5.74 13.06 -17.48
C THR A 56 -6.18 12.62 -18.88
N SER A 57 -7.18 11.74 -18.97
CA SER A 57 -7.74 11.30 -20.26
C SER A 57 -8.48 12.44 -20.98
N ALA A 58 -9.15 13.34 -20.25
CA ALA A 58 -9.80 14.53 -20.82
C ALA A 58 -8.79 15.55 -21.34
N LEU A 59 -7.63 15.72 -20.68
CA LEU A 59 -6.53 16.55 -21.19
C LEU A 59 -5.98 15.99 -22.51
N ILE A 60 -5.80 14.67 -22.60
CA ILE A 60 -5.35 13.98 -23.83
C ILE A 60 -6.38 14.19 -24.95
N LYS A 61 -7.67 14.00 -24.68
CA LYS A 61 -8.75 14.25 -25.66
C LYS A 61 -8.85 15.71 -26.11
N LYS A 62 -8.53 16.67 -25.24
CA LYS A 62 -8.48 18.10 -25.62
C LYS A 62 -7.33 18.37 -26.58
N VAL A 63 -6.16 17.77 -26.35
CA VAL A 63 -5.02 17.87 -27.28
C VAL A 63 -5.38 17.24 -28.62
N GLU A 64 -5.99 16.05 -28.59
CA GLU A 64 -6.48 15.34 -29.78
C GLU A 64 -7.52 16.17 -30.56
N ASN A 65 -8.56 16.69 -29.90
CA ASN A 65 -9.57 17.53 -30.54
C ASN A 65 -8.99 18.85 -31.08
N ARG A 66 -7.98 19.43 -30.41
CA ARG A 66 -7.32 20.66 -30.90
C ARG A 66 -6.54 20.36 -32.18
N LEU A 67 -5.84 19.22 -32.24
CA LEU A 67 -5.13 18.74 -33.44
C LEU A 67 -6.11 18.49 -34.60
N VAL A 68 -7.25 17.84 -34.34
CA VAL A 68 -8.29 17.58 -35.35
C VAL A 68 -8.98 18.87 -35.84
N SER A 69 -9.23 19.83 -34.93
CA SER A 69 -9.82 21.13 -35.31
C SER A 69 -8.89 22.02 -36.14
N LEU A 70 -7.56 21.85 -35.99
CA LEU A 70 -6.56 22.54 -36.80
C LEU A 70 -6.47 21.95 -38.23
N ASP A 71 -6.69 20.64 -38.36
CA ASP A 71 -6.75 19.91 -39.64
C ASP A 71 -7.97 20.30 -40.50
N MET A 72 -9.12 20.56 -39.86
CA MET A 72 -10.37 20.96 -40.53
C MET A 72 -10.36 22.39 -41.11
N ASN A 73 -9.47 23.27 -40.64
CA ASN A 73 -9.41 24.68 -41.07
C ASN A 73 -8.45 24.94 -42.24
N GLY A 74 -7.86 23.90 -42.85
CA GLY A 74 -7.02 24.02 -44.06
C GLY A 74 -5.71 24.81 -43.89
N ASN A 75 -5.41 25.27 -42.68
CA ASN A 75 -4.12 25.87 -42.35
C ASN A 75 -3.14 24.73 -42.06
N ALA A 76 -2.05 24.65 -42.85
CA ALA A 76 -0.96 23.73 -42.59
C ALA A 76 -0.56 23.82 -41.11
N LEU A 77 -0.65 22.70 -40.40
CA LEU A 77 -0.21 22.57 -39.02
C LEU A 77 1.19 23.14 -38.88
N ASP A 78 1.35 24.14 -38.01
CA ASP A 78 2.67 24.71 -37.72
C ASP A 78 3.57 23.57 -37.20
N PRO A 79 4.65 23.20 -37.92
CA PRO A 79 5.53 22.10 -37.54
C PRO A 79 6.10 22.28 -36.12
N VAL A 80 6.28 23.53 -35.70
CA VAL A 80 6.76 23.92 -34.36
C VAL A 80 5.75 23.54 -33.27
N PHE A 81 4.45 23.64 -33.54
CA PHE A 81 3.40 23.24 -32.60
C PHE A 81 3.31 21.71 -32.46
N VAL A 82 3.46 20.98 -33.56
CA VAL A 82 3.47 19.51 -33.55
C VAL A 82 4.69 18.98 -32.78
N GLU A 83 5.88 19.52 -33.06
CA GLU A 83 7.11 19.15 -32.36
C GLU A 83 7.02 19.42 -30.86
N LYS A 84 6.53 20.60 -30.46
CA LYS A 84 6.37 20.96 -29.05
C LYS A 84 5.32 20.10 -28.33
N THR A 85 4.26 19.71 -29.04
CA THR A 85 3.23 18.83 -28.50
C THR A 85 3.75 17.39 -28.33
N ILE A 86 4.48 16.86 -29.31
CA ILE A 86 5.13 15.55 -29.22
C ILE A 86 6.16 15.53 -28.08
N ALA A 87 6.99 16.58 -27.97
CA ALA A 87 7.96 16.71 -26.88
C ALA A 87 7.28 16.73 -25.50
N THR A 88 6.15 17.42 -25.38
CA THR A 88 5.37 17.46 -24.13
C THR A 88 4.75 16.10 -23.80
N ILE A 89 4.21 15.40 -24.81
CA ILE A 89 3.65 14.04 -24.63
C ILE A 89 4.75 13.05 -24.21
N LEU A 90 5.91 13.10 -24.86
CA LEU A 90 7.05 12.25 -24.50
C LEU A 90 7.54 12.54 -23.08
N GLY A 91 7.67 13.81 -22.70
CA GLY A 91 8.06 14.20 -21.34
C GLY A 91 7.05 13.75 -20.27
N LEU A 92 5.75 13.81 -20.57
CA LEU A 92 4.73 13.25 -19.67
C LEU A 92 4.82 11.73 -19.58
N HIS A 93 5.03 11.04 -20.70
CA HIS A 93 5.16 9.58 -20.72
C HIS A 93 6.39 9.12 -19.92
N GLU A 94 7.54 9.78 -20.12
CA GLU A 94 8.76 9.54 -19.35
C GLU A 94 8.53 9.74 -17.85
N LYS A 95 7.85 10.82 -17.46
CA LYS A 95 7.53 11.08 -16.06
C LYS A 95 6.59 10.04 -15.46
N VAL A 96 5.56 9.62 -16.19
CA VAL A 96 4.65 8.56 -15.75
C VAL A 96 5.38 7.23 -15.60
N LEU A 97 6.32 6.93 -16.50
CA LEU A 97 7.09 5.69 -16.48
C LEU A 97 8.07 5.68 -15.30
N SER A 98 8.79 6.79 -15.07
CA SER A 98 9.64 6.99 -13.89
C SER A 98 8.85 6.85 -12.58
N SER A 99 7.68 7.48 -12.45
CA SER A 99 6.85 7.32 -11.24
C SER A 99 6.37 5.88 -11.02
N LYS A 100 6.10 5.14 -12.09
CA LYS A 100 5.76 3.71 -12.00
C LYS A 100 6.95 2.88 -11.53
N ASP A 101 8.14 3.13 -12.08
CA ASP A 101 9.36 2.43 -11.68
C ASP A 101 9.72 2.71 -10.22
N GLU A 102 9.59 3.96 -9.76
CA GLU A 102 9.75 4.34 -8.35
C GLU A 102 8.74 3.61 -7.46
N THR A 103 7.48 3.54 -7.87
CA THR A 103 6.43 2.84 -7.11
C THR A 103 6.71 1.33 -7.04
N ILE A 104 7.15 0.72 -8.15
CA ILE A 104 7.52 -0.70 -8.20
C ILE A 104 8.74 -0.97 -7.32
N ALA A 105 9.75 -0.08 -7.35
CA ALA A 105 10.92 -0.18 -6.50
C ALA A 105 10.56 -0.08 -5.02
N ALA A 106 9.68 0.87 -4.66
CA ALA A 106 9.15 1.00 -3.31
C ALA A 106 8.45 -0.29 -2.86
N PHE A 107 7.50 -0.82 -3.64
CA PHE A 107 6.83 -2.07 -3.32
C PHE A 107 7.77 -3.27 -3.23
N LYS A 108 8.79 -3.34 -4.09
CA LYS A 108 9.80 -4.41 -4.02
C LYS A 108 10.62 -4.32 -2.74
N SER A 109 11.02 -3.11 -2.35
CA SER A 109 11.77 -2.87 -1.11
C SER A 109 10.94 -3.22 0.13
N GLU A 110 9.67 -2.83 0.15
CA GLU A 110 8.73 -3.15 1.23
C GLU A 110 8.51 -4.67 1.33
N ASN A 111 8.35 -5.35 0.21
CA ASN A 111 8.18 -6.80 0.21
C ASN A 111 9.44 -7.54 0.69
N SER A 112 10.63 -7.05 0.32
CA SER A 112 11.89 -7.59 0.88
C SER A 112 11.96 -7.38 2.39
N PHE A 113 11.63 -6.18 2.86
CA PHE A 113 11.60 -5.86 4.29
C PHE A 113 10.62 -6.75 5.06
N LEU A 114 9.41 -6.94 4.54
CA LEU A 114 8.42 -7.84 5.14
C LEU A 114 8.91 -9.29 5.18
N LYS A 115 9.61 -9.74 4.14
CA LYS A 115 10.19 -11.08 4.08
C LYS A 115 11.30 -11.25 5.12
N GLU A 116 12.18 -10.27 5.27
CA GLU A 116 13.25 -10.26 6.27
C GLU A 116 12.68 -10.22 7.70
N ALA A 117 11.68 -9.37 7.95
CA ALA A 117 10.99 -9.31 9.23
C ALA A 117 10.30 -10.64 9.57
N LEU A 118 9.70 -11.32 8.59
CA LEU A 118 9.08 -12.63 8.78
C LEU A 118 10.12 -13.69 9.16
N VAL A 119 11.26 -13.73 8.46
CA VAL A 119 12.35 -14.68 8.77
C VAL A 119 12.91 -14.40 10.17
N SER A 120 13.16 -13.14 10.51
CA SER A 120 13.63 -12.75 11.84
C SER A 120 12.63 -13.17 12.93
N MET A 121 11.32 -13.00 12.70
CA MET A 121 10.30 -13.43 13.63
C MET A 121 10.30 -14.96 13.81
N GLN A 122 10.52 -15.72 12.73
CA GLN A 122 10.63 -17.17 12.79
C GLN A 122 11.83 -17.62 13.63
N GLU A 123 12.98 -16.98 13.47
CA GLU A 123 14.18 -17.26 14.28
C GLU A 123 13.91 -17.03 15.78
N ILE A 124 13.26 -15.91 16.13
CA ILE A 124 12.87 -15.61 17.52
C ILE A 124 11.89 -16.67 18.04
N TYR A 125 10.89 -17.07 17.25
CA TYR A 125 9.94 -18.12 17.63
C TYR A 125 10.63 -19.46 17.91
N ASP A 126 11.62 -19.84 17.09
CA ASP A 126 12.37 -21.08 17.29
C ASP A 126 13.22 -21.03 18.56
N ASP A 127 13.82 -19.89 18.87
CA ASP A 127 14.60 -19.70 20.10
C ASP A 127 13.72 -19.64 21.35
N ASP A 128 12.56 -19.00 21.27
CA ASP A 128 11.53 -19.04 22.32
C ASP A 128 11.06 -20.48 22.58
N LYS A 129 10.84 -21.26 21.52
CA LYS A 129 10.46 -22.67 21.65
C LYS A 129 11.52 -23.49 22.37
N LYS A 130 12.81 -23.29 22.06
CA LYS A 130 13.92 -23.94 22.79
C LYS A 130 13.93 -23.50 24.26
N THR A 131 13.73 -22.21 24.53
CA THR A 131 13.70 -21.65 25.88
C THR A 131 12.55 -22.26 26.70
N ILE A 132 11.36 -22.36 26.12
CA ILE A 132 10.19 -23.01 26.75
C ILE A 132 10.50 -24.47 27.10
N GLU A 133 11.17 -25.20 26.20
CA GLU A 133 11.54 -26.60 26.45
C GLU A 133 12.52 -26.72 27.63
N ILE A 134 13.53 -25.85 27.68
CA ILE A 134 14.48 -25.80 28.82
C ILE A 134 13.76 -25.49 30.13
N LEU A 135 12.85 -24.50 30.12
CA LEU A 135 12.07 -24.12 31.29
C LEU A 135 11.16 -25.27 31.77
N ARG A 136 10.56 -26.02 30.85
CA ARG A 136 9.77 -27.22 31.18
C ARG A 136 10.62 -28.29 31.85
N GLN A 137 11.82 -28.55 31.33
CA GLN A 137 12.74 -29.52 31.93
C GLN A 137 13.21 -29.09 33.33
N GLN A 138 13.51 -27.80 33.52
CA GLN A 138 13.86 -27.26 34.83
C GLN A 138 12.70 -27.38 35.81
N LEU A 139 11.48 -27.01 35.39
CA LEU A 139 10.27 -27.13 36.20
C LEU A 139 10.04 -28.57 36.66
N GLN A 140 10.19 -29.54 35.76
CA GLN A 140 10.07 -30.96 36.08
C GLN A 140 11.10 -31.38 37.14
N LYS A 141 12.37 -31.03 36.96
CA LYS A 141 13.42 -31.35 37.95
C LYS A 141 13.12 -30.75 39.31
N THR A 142 12.72 -29.48 39.37
CA THR A 142 12.34 -28.82 40.62
C THR A 142 11.15 -29.50 41.27
N GLN A 143 10.16 -29.96 40.50
CA GLN A 143 9.03 -30.71 41.03
C GLN A 143 9.45 -32.05 41.64
N GLU A 144 10.33 -32.79 40.95
CA GLU A 144 10.91 -34.05 41.46
C GLU A 144 11.71 -33.83 42.75
N GLU A 145 12.50 -32.75 42.83
CA GLU A 145 13.26 -32.37 44.03
C GLU A 145 12.33 -32.01 45.20
N VAL A 146 11.26 -31.25 44.95
CA VAL A 146 10.26 -30.92 45.97
C VAL A 146 9.58 -32.18 46.51
N GLU A 147 9.20 -33.11 45.64
CA GLU A 147 8.63 -34.40 46.06
C GLU A 147 9.63 -35.24 46.86
N PHE A 148 10.90 -35.24 46.46
CA PHE A 148 11.97 -35.90 47.20
C PHE A 148 12.14 -35.31 48.61
N VAL A 149 12.18 -33.98 48.74
CA VAL A 149 12.28 -33.30 50.03
C VAL A 149 11.07 -33.61 50.91
N LYS A 150 9.85 -33.58 50.35
CA LYS A 150 8.62 -33.98 51.08
C LYS A 150 8.70 -35.41 51.60
N ARG A 151 9.16 -36.37 50.77
CA ARG A 151 9.35 -37.77 51.18
C ARG A 151 10.40 -37.90 52.29
N LYS A 152 11.54 -37.22 52.15
CA LYS A 152 12.61 -37.23 53.16
C LYS A 152 12.14 -36.62 54.49
N TYR A 153 11.42 -35.51 54.46
CA TYR A 153 10.84 -34.88 55.64
C TYR A 153 9.89 -35.84 56.37
N LYS A 154 8.96 -36.49 55.64
CA LYS A 154 8.03 -37.47 56.21
C LYS A 154 8.75 -38.64 56.88
N LEU A 155 9.81 -39.15 56.26
CA LEU A 155 10.65 -40.21 56.83
C LEU A 155 11.37 -39.78 58.11
N MET A 156 11.98 -38.59 58.11
CA MET A 156 12.68 -38.09 59.30
C MET A 156 11.71 -37.82 60.45
N TRP A 157 10.56 -37.22 60.17
CA TRP A 157 9.54 -36.97 61.20
C TRP A 157 8.99 -38.27 61.80
N GLY A 158 8.73 -39.30 60.98
CA GLY A 158 8.28 -40.61 61.48
C GLY A 158 9.34 -41.35 62.30
N LYS A 159 10.64 -41.14 62.03
CA LYS A 159 11.72 -41.70 62.87
C LYS A 159 11.80 -41.03 64.23
N VAL A 160 11.60 -39.70 64.29
CA VAL A 160 11.64 -38.94 65.54
C VAL A 160 10.48 -39.33 66.46
N SER A 161 9.26 -39.50 65.91
CA SER A 161 8.10 -39.95 66.69
C SER A 161 8.26 -41.36 67.25
N ASN A 162 8.87 -42.27 66.49
CA ASN A 162 9.07 -43.66 66.91
C ASN A 162 10.26 -43.83 67.87
N SER A 163 11.15 -42.84 67.96
CA SER A 163 12.30 -42.85 68.89
C SER A 163 11.96 -42.25 70.27
N THR A 164 10.81 -41.59 70.41
CA THR A 164 10.37 -40.95 71.66
C THR A 164 9.28 -41.74 72.40
N THR A 165 8.95 -42.94 71.93
CA THR A 165 8.12 -43.95 72.62
C THR A 165 8.99 -45.15 72.94
#